data_AF-A0A952D597-F1
#
_entry.id   AF-A0A952D597-F1
#
_cell.length_a   1.000
_cell.length_b   1.000
_cell.length_c   1.000
_cell.angle_alpha   90.00
_cell.angle_beta   90.00
_cell.angle_gamma   90.00
#
_symmetry.space_group_name_H-M   'P 1'
#
loop_
_entity.id
_entity.type
_entity.pdbx_description
1 polymer ?
#
loop_
_entity_poly.entity_id
_entity_poly.type
_entity_poly.pdbx_seq_one_letter_code
_entity_poly.pdbx_strand_id
1 'polypeptide(L)'
;MNVFVTGFGPFLGNDDNPSAALAESCGLPFAVLSVTFRAVEEFLVSAPEFDALLMLGLASGEQDPRLRLELVARNVVGPTPDAEGVVGGPGPIAPFA
;
A
#
# COMPACT_ATOMS: atom_id res chain seq x y z
N MET A 1 -0.79 -20.08 -10.87
CA MET A 1 -1.16 -18.69 -10.56
C MET A 1 -0.16 -18.17 -9.55
N ASN A 2 0.67 -17.22 -9.96
CA ASN A 2 1.67 -16.55 -9.14
C ASN A 2 1.05 -15.28 -8.54
N VAL A 3 0.82 -15.29 -7.23
CA VAL A 3 0.29 -14.13 -6.50
C VAL A 3 1.45 -13.45 -5.79
N PHE A 4 1.63 -12.15 -6.04
CA PHE A 4 2.58 -11.32 -5.33
C PHE A 4 1.85 -10.50 -4.25
N VAL A 5 2.42 -10.41 -3.05
CA VAL A 5 1.80 -9.73 -1.92
C VAL A 5 2.60 -8.49 -1.53
N THR A 6 1.95 -7.36 -1.29
CA THR A 6 2.61 -6.21 -0.67
C THR A 6 2.01 -5.93 0.70
N GLY A 7 2.85 -5.44 1.61
CA GLY A 7 2.45 -4.79 2.84
C GLY A 7 3.16 -3.45 2.98
N PHE A 8 2.72 -2.62 3.93
CA PHE A 8 3.40 -1.38 4.25
C PHE A 8 4.22 -1.53 5.53
N GLY A 9 5.39 -0.90 5.56
CA GLY A 9 6.21 -0.78 6.76
C GLY A 9 5.64 0.21 7.78
N PRO A 10 6.42 0.49 8.84
CA PRO A 10 6.06 1.42 9.91
C PRO A 10 5.81 2.86 9.39
N PHE A 11 4.89 3.59 10.02
CA PHE A 11 4.59 5.00 9.70
C PHE A 11 3.88 5.73 10.86
N LEU A 12 3.91 7.08 10.82
CA LEU A 12 3.28 7.97 11.81
C LEU A 12 3.65 7.66 13.29
N GLY A 13 4.90 7.25 13.53
CA GLY A 13 5.40 6.95 14.88
C GLY A 13 4.94 5.60 15.46
N ASN A 14 4.33 4.74 14.65
CA ASN A 14 4.16 3.33 15.00
C ASN A 14 5.42 2.57 14.57
N ASP A 15 5.93 1.69 15.44
CA ASP A 15 7.13 0.88 15.18
C ASP A 15 6.85 -0.35 14.30
N ASP A 16 5.58 -0.69 14.12
CA ASP A 16 5.11 -1.82 13.33
C ASP A 16 3.94 -1.45 12.42
N ASN A 17 3.64 -2.36 11.49
CA ASN A 17 2.47 -2.28 10.64
C ASN A 17 1.97 -3.71 10.35
N PRO A 18 0.76 -4.08 10.80
CA PRO A 18 0.23 -5.43 10.65
C PRO A 18 0.17 -5.93 9.20
N SER A 19 0.09 -5.02 8.21
CA SER A 19 0.12 -5.42 6.80
C SER A 19 1.47 -5.99 6.36
N ALA A 20 2.60 -5.49 6.89
CA ALA A 20 3.92 -6.09 6.65
C ALA A 20 4.02 -7.49 7.26
N ALA A 21 3.61 -7.64 8.53
CA ALA A 21 3.63 -8.93 9.21
C ALA A 21 2.77 -9.99 8.49
N LEU A 22 1.62 -9.58 7.93
CA LEU A 22 0.75 -10.48 7.16
C LEU A 22 1.37 -10.84 5.80
N ALA A 23 2.00 -9.89 5.11
CA ALA A 23 2.71 -10.14 3.86
C ALA A 23 3.88 -11.13 4.06
N GLU A 24 4.68 -10.94 5.11
CA GLU A 24 5.82 -11.80 5.45
C GLU A 24 5.41 -13.24 5.83
N SER A 25 4.27 -13.39 6.53
CA SER A 25 3.84 -14.68 7.06
C SER A 25 2.98 -15.51 6.10
N CYS A 26 2.55 -14.96 4.96
CA CYS A 26 1.62 -15.65 4.06
C CYS A 26 2.24 -16.75 3.18
N GLY A 27 3.57 -16.86 3.15
CA GLY A 27 4.29 -17.89 2.36
C GLY A 27 4.29 -17.67 0.85
N LEU A 28 3.94 -16.47 0.38
CA LEU A 28 3.96 -16.05 -1.02
C LEU A 28 5.13 -15.07 -1.28
N PRO A 29 5.57 -14.88 -2.54
CA PRO A 29 6.47 -13.79 -2.87
C PRO A 29 5.89 -12.44 -2.41
N PHE A 30 6.70 -11.65 -1.71
CA PHE A 30 6.22 -10.41 -1.11
C PHE A 30 7.24 -9.26 -1.16
N ALA A 31 6.73 -8.04 -0.96
CA ALA A 31 7.53 -6.85 -0.67
C ALA A 31 6.89 -6.03 0.44
N VAL A 32 7.71 -5.50 1.35
CA VAL A 32 7.29 -4.49 2.33
C VAL A 32 7.69 -3.12 1.82
N LEU A 33 6.70 -2.25 1.58
CA LEU A 33 6.89 -0.93 1.01
C LEU A 33 6.95 0.13 2.11
N SER A 34 7.84 1.11 1.96
CA SER A 34 7.76 2.34 2.75
C SER A 34 6.45 3.07 2.45
N VAL A 35 5.86 3.75 3.43
CA VAL A 35 4.63 4.55 3.26
C VAL A 35 4.98 5.87 2.57
N THR A 36 5.47 5.79 1.34
CA THR A 36 5.88 6.93 0.51
C THR A 36 5.39 6.75 -0.92
N PHE A 37 5.03 7.85 -1.58
CA PHE A 37 4.57 7.78 -2.98
C PHE A 37 5.66 7.19 -3.89
N ARG A 38 6.90 7.66 -3.70
CA ARG A 38 8.07 7.20 -4.45
C ARG A 38 8.29 5.69 -4.34
N ALA A 39 8.22 5.12 -3.13
CA ALA A 39 8.48 3.69 -2.95
C ALA A 39 7.46 2.82 -3.69
N VAL A 40 6.20 3.26 -3.77
CA VAL A 40 5.16 2.56 -4.52
C VAL A 40 5.42 2.66 -6.03
N GLU A 41 5.80 3.83 -6.54
CA GLU A 41 6.15 4.00 -7.96
C GLU A 41 7.36 3.16 -8.35
N GLU A 42 8.44 3.19 -7.54
CA GLU A 42 9.65 2.39 -7.76
C GLU A 42 9.35 0.90 -7.76
N PHE A 43 8.49 0.44 -6.84
CA PHE A 43 8.02 -0.95 -6.83
C PHE A 43 7.28 -1.29 -8.12
N LEU A 44 6.31 -0.48 -8.55
CA LEU A 44 5.53 -0.76 -9.75
C LEU A 44 6.39 -0.82 -11.03
N VAL A 45 7.47 -0.02 -11.11
CA VAL A 45 8.43 -0.05 -12.22
C VAL A 45 9.34 -1.29 -12.19
N SER A 46 9.73 -1.74 -10.99
CA SER A 46 10.68 -2.84 -10.79
C SER A 46 10.02 -4.17 -10.43
N ALA A 47 8.69 -4.22 -10.42
CA ALA A 47 7.94 -5.36 -9.93
C ALA A 47 8.27 -6.62 -10.74
N PRO A 48 8.44 -7.77 -10.08
CA PRO A 48 8.60 -9.04 -10.79
C PRO A 48 7.30 -9.41 -11.52
N GLU A 49 7.36 -10.34 -12.47
CA GLU A 49 6.16 -10.84 -13.14
C GLU A 49 5.27 -11.63 -12.17
N PHE A 50 3.97 -11.30 -12.15
CA PHE A 50 2.94 -11.99 -11.38
C PHE A 50 1.62 -12.05 -12.16
N ASP A 51 0.79 -13.06 -11.85
CA ASP A 51 -0.56 -13.18 -12.40
C ASP A 51 -1.54 -12.28 -11.63
N ALA A 52 -1.26 -12.04 -10.34
CA ALA A 52 -2.06 -11.16 -9.49
C ALA A 52 -1.21 -10.48 -8.42
N LEU A 53 -1.62 -9.26 -8.06
CA LEU A 53 -1.04 -8.47 -6.98
C LEU A 53 -2.10 -8.29 -5.87
N LEU A 54 -1.78 -8.74 -4.66
CA LEU A 54 -2.57 -8.51 -3.46
C LEU A 54 -1.89 -7.44 -2.60
N MET A 55 -2.52 -6.27 -2.48
CA MET A 55 -1.98 -5.15 -1.70
C MET A 55 -2.65 -5.12 -0.33
N LEU A 56 -1.86 -5.23 0.73
CA LEU A 56 -2.32 -5.16 2.12
C LEU A 56 -2.01 -3.78 2.70
N GLY A 57 -2.95 -3.26 3.47
CA GLY A 57 -2.79 -1.99 4.18
C GLY A 57 -3.46 -2.02 5.54
N LEU A 58 -3.03 -1.12 6.42
CA LEU A 58 -3.65 -0.91 7.72
C LEU A 58 -4.71 0.19 7.61
N ALA A 59 -5.96 -0.15 7.96
CA ALA A 59 -7.02 0.83 8.16
C ALA A 59 -7.04 1.29 9.63
N SER A 60 -6.21 2.28 9.98
CA SER A 60 -6.14 2.79 11.35
C SER A 60 -7.32 3.72 11.67
N GLY A 61 -7.82 3.64 12.91
CA GLY A 61 -8.92 4.50 13.39
C GLY A 61 -10.33 3.93 13.22
N GLU A 62 -10.48 2.78 12.55
CA GLU A 62 -11.75 2.06 12.48
C GLU A 62 -11.88 1.09 13.67
N GLN A 63 -13.05 1.06 14.30
CA GLN A 63 -13.36 0.11 15.39
C GLN A 63 -13.83 -1.26 14.86
N ASP A 64 -13.76 -1.49 13.54
CA ASP A 64 -14.19 -2.75 12.92
C ASP A 64 -13.00 -3.72 12.84
N PRO A 65 -13.04 -4.87 13.55
CA PRO A 65 -11.94 -5.83 13.55
C PRO A 65 -11.88 -6.71 12.28
N ARG A 66 -12.80 -6.53 11.33
CA ARG A 66 -12.91 -7.39 10.14
C ARG A 66 -11.96 -6.95 9.03
N LEU A 67 -11.44 -7.93 8.30
CA LEU A 67 -10.73 -7.69 7.03
C LEU A 67 -11.71 -7.13 6.00
N ARG A 68 -11.26 -6.11 5.26
CA ARG A 68 -12.00 -5.48 4.17
C ARG A 68 -11.36 -5.78 2.84
N LEU A 69 -12.20 -6.10 1.86
CA LEU A 69 -11.79 -6.21 0.47
C LEU A 69 -12.20 -4.92 -0.24
N GLU A 70 -11.21 -4.15 -0.69
CA GLU A 70 -11.44 -2.96 -1.48
C GLU A 70 -11.81 -3.36 -2.92
N LEU A 71 -12.98 -2.92 -3.37
CA LEU A 71 -13.50 -3.27 -4.70
C LEU A 71 -13.24 -2.20 -5.76
N VAL A 72 -12.94 -0.97 -5.33
CA VAL A 72 -12.81 0.19 -6.21
C VAL A 72 -11.68 1.10 -5.72
N ALA A 73 -10.69 1.34 -6.58
CA ALA A 73 -9.71 2.41 -6.40
C ALA A 73 -10.21 3.70 -7.08
N ARG A 74 -10.09 4.84 -6.42
CA ARG A 74 -10.50 6.15 -6.97
C ARG A 74 -9.27 6.91 -7.45
N ASN A 75 -9.40 7.60 -8.59
CA ASN A 75 -8.35 8.48 -9.12
C ASN A 75 -8.30 9.81 -8.35
N VAL A 76 -8.06 9.75 -7.04
CA VAL A 76 -7.98 10.92 -6.15
C VAL A 76 -6.96 10.65 -5.05
N VAL A 77 -6.08 11.62 -4.81
CA VAL A 77 -5.19 11.68 -3.65
C VAL A 77 -5.55 12.89 -2.79
N GLY A 78 -5.54 12.70 -1.47
CA GLY A 78 -5.84 13.74 -0.49
C GLY A 78 -4.66 14.69 -0.22
N PRO A 79 -4.84 15.68 0.67
CA PRO A 79 -3.78 16.63 1.05
C PRO A 79 -2.79 16.07 2.09
N THR A 80 -3.02 14.87 2.62
CA THR A 80 -2.19 14.27 3.68
C THR A 80 -0.81 13.93 3.14
N PRO A 81 0.29 14.36 3.82
CA PRO A 81 1.63 13.98 3.42
C PRO A 81 1.88 12.48 3.65
N ASP A 82 2.82 11.93 2.89
CA ASP A 82 3.36 10.60 3.14
C ASP A 82 4.37 10.59 4.30
N ALA A 83 4.99 9.44 4.59
CA ALA A 83 5.92 9.29 5.72
C ALA A 83 7.21 10.14 5.58
N GLU A 84 7.55 10.61 4.38
CA GLU A 84 8.68 11.53 4.13
C GLU A 84 8.23 13.01 4.07
N GLY A 85 6.96 13.30 4.31
CA GLY A 85 6.41 14.66 4.26
C GLY A 85 6.03 15.13 2.85
N VAL A 86 6.06 14.25 1.85
CA VAL A 86 5.72 14.59 0.47
C VAL A 86 4.20 14.65 0.32
N VAL A 87 3.70 15.71 -0.31
CA VAL A 87 2.27 15.91 -0.56
C VAL A 87 1.99 15.66 -2.05
N GLY A 88 1.25 14.60 -2.36
CA GLY A 88 0.86 14.24 -3.74
C GLY A 88 -0.45 14.88 -4.22
N GLY A 89 -1.21 15.54 -3.34
CA GLY A 89 -2.54 16.10 -3.61
C GLY A 89 -2.81 17.44 -2.93
N PRO A 90 -4.08 17.90 -2.86
CA PRO A 90 -5.27 17.24 -3.37
C PRO A 90 -5.36 17.29 -4.90
N GLY A 91 -5.70 16.18 -5.53
CA GLY A 91 -5.78 16.11 -6.99
C GLY A 91 -5.95 14.68 -7.51
N PRO A 92 -5.99 14.52 -8.84
CA PRO A 92 -6.01 13.19 -9.45
C PRO A 92 -4.64 12.49 -9.30
N ILE A 93 -4.65 11.17 -9.13
CA ILE A 93 -3.43 10.34 -9.08
C ILE A 93 -2.79 10.26 -10.47
N ALA A 94 -3.62 10.11 -11.50
CA ALA A 94 -3.23 10.11 -12.91
C ALA A 94 -4.13 11.07 -13.71
N PRO A 95 -3.69 11.61 -14.86
CA PRO A 95 -4.53 12.46 -15.70
C PRO A 95 -5.89 11.81 -16.01
N PHE A 96 -6.96 12.60 -16.02
CA PHE A 96 -8.25 12.13 -16.53
C PHE A 96 -8.13 11.92 -18.05
N ALA A 97 -8.59 10.76 -18.52
CA ALA A 97 -8.74 10.45 -19.94
C ALA A 97 -9.94 11.17 -20.55
#